data_AF-A0A1I3TJA5-F1
#
_entry.id   AF-A0A1I3TJA5-F1
#
_cell.length_a   1.000
_cell.length_b   1.000
_cell.length_c   1.000
_cell.angle_alpha   90.00
_cell.angle_beta   90.00
_cell.angle_gamma   90.00
#
_symmetry.space_group_name_H-M   'P 1'
#
loop_
_entity.id
_entity.type
_entity.pdbx_description
1 polymer ?
#
loop_
_entity_poly.entity_id
_entity_poly.type
_entity_poly.pdbx_seq_one_letter_code
_entity_poly.pdbx_strand_id
1 'polypeptide(L)'
;MKIWKRLNWIGICGIVLFLISLPMITLITMEEIYKSSVRSRYQVEPSYRSLLSQYPPEDRFPSPPFTYGKNKVELKVNARNVIVNEDKKYQAIGDVEVYLNGKLLDKLNQRLIESEYNRFDPLSVWDVSVFVLTDQETKKSQLVIIENITDYEVKKQNKYGYYDYHEDEVEDMQKFRLYRVNQDGTYMKEEFGYNGKRTGLQTYLAQGVTRIAFGQYTNVLDVWPNIFFPILYPFFTGVIGLILVPFGLRKKQS
;
A
#
# COMPACT_ATOMS: atom_id res chain seq x y z
N MET A 1 -2.27 21.36 -42.45
CA MET A 1 -1.43 20.39 -43.19
C MET A 1 -0.10 20.95 -43.76
N LYS A 2 0.39 22.15 -43.35
CA LYS A 2 1.67 22.73 -43.84
C LYS A 2 2.89 22.46 -42.95
N ILE A 3 2.68 22.08 -41.68
CA ILE A 3 3.76 21.88 -40.68
C ILE A 3 4.54 20.58 -40.93
N TRP A 4 3.84 19.50 -41.29
CA TRP A 4 4.45 18.19 -41.57
C TRP A 4 5.47 18.21 -42.71
N LYS A 5 5.31 19.09 -43.72
CA LYS A 5 6.28 19.26 -44.82
C LYS A 5 7.60 19.92 -44.38
N ARG A 6 7.65 20.49 -43.17
CA ARG A 6 8.84 21.19 -42.62
C ARG A 6 9.59 20.38 -41.58
N LEU A 7 9.05 19.24 -41.17
CA LEU A 7 9.63 18.42 -40.12
C LEU A 7 10.58 17.38 -40.75
N ASN A 8 11.84 17.36 -40.33
CA ASN A 8 12.80 16.33 -40.73
C ASN A 8 12.70 15.11 -39.79
N TRP A 9 13.52 14.08 -40.03
CA TRP A 9 13.52 12.87 -39.21
C TRP A 9 13.81 13.10 -37.72
N ILE A 10 14.64 14.10 -37.38
CA ILE A 10 14.93 14.43 -35.97
C ILE A 10 13.65 14.89 -35.26
N GLY A 11 12.86 15.76 -35.91
CA GLY A 11 11.60 16.23 -35.35
C GLY A 11 10.55 15.12 -35.25
N ILE A 12 10.53 14.21 -36.22
CA ILE A 12 9.64 13.04 -36.20
C ILE A 12 10.01 12.09 -35.05
N CYS A 13 11.30 11.80 -34.86
CA CYS A 13 11.79 11.04 -33.71
C CYS A 13 11.41 11.72 -32.38
N GLY A 14 11.52 13.04 -32.30
CA GLY A 14 11.10 13.82 -31.12
C GLY A 14 9.62 13.64 -30.77
N ILE A 15 8.74 13.76 -31.78
CA ILE A 15 7.29 13.53 -31.60
C ILE A 15 7.04 12.10 -31.13
N VAL A 16 7.65 11.10 -31.76
CA VAL A 16 7.46 9.68 -31.42
C VAL A 16 7.89 9.41 -29.97
N LEU A 17 9.07 9.88 -29.56
CA LEU A 17 9.56 9.73 -28.19
C LEU A 17 8.61 10.37 -27.16
N PHE A 18 8.13 11.58 -27.45
CA PHE A 18 7.17 12.25 -26.58
C PHE A 18 5.85 11.45 -26.49
N LEU A 19 5.28 11.05 -27.63
CA LEU A 19 4.02 10.30 -27.67
C LEU A 19 4.11 8.94 -26.95
N ILE A 20 5.24 8.24 -27.07
CA ILE A 20 5.45 6.95 -26.36
C ILE A 20 5.59 7.16 -24.85
N SER A 21 6.11 8.32 -24.41
CA SER A 21 6.24 8.63 -22.98
C SER A 21 4.94 9.10 -22.32
N LEU A 22 4.01 9.69 -23.09
CA LEU A 22 2.79 10.33 -22.57
C LEU A 22 1.92 9.43 -21.68
N PRO A 23 1.61 8.17 -22.04
CA PRO A 23 0.74 7.33 -21.20
C PRO A 23 1.32 7.16 -19.79
N MET A 24 2.61 6.89 -19.70
CA MET A 24 3.31 6.66 -18.44
C MET A 24 3.48 7.96 -17.63
N ILE A 25 3.79 9.09 -18.28
CA ILE A 25 3.79 10.41 -17.62
C ILE A 25 2.42 10.67 -17.01
N THR A 26 1.36 10.39 -17.76
CA THR A 26 -0.02 10.61 -17.32
C THR A 26 -0.35 9.76 -16.09
N LEU A 27 -0.06 8.46 -16.14
CA LEU A 27 -0.31 7.55 -15.01
C LEU A 27 0.45 7.95 -13.74
N ILE A 28 1.76 8.26 -13.85
CA ILE A 28 2.56 8.70 -12.71
C ILE A 28 2.05 10.03 -12.16
N THR A 29 1.73 10.98 -13.05
CA THR A 29 1.20 12.29 -12.63
C THR A 29 -0.14 12.13 -11.91
N MET A 30 -1.05 11.28 -12.42
CA MET A 30 -2.31 11.00 -11.76
C MET A 30 -2.12 10.33 -10.40
N GLU A 31 -1.14 9.42 -10.28
CA GLU A 31 -0.78 8.78 -9.01
C GLU A 31 -0.31 9.80 -7.97
N GLU A 32 0.59 10.72 -8.35
CA GLU A 32 1.09 11.77 -7.46
C GLU A 32 0.01 12.80 -7.09
N ILE A 33 -0.84 13.20 -8.04
CA ILE A 33 -2.00 14.05 -7.78
C ILE A 33 -2.93 13.38 -6.76
N TYR A 34 -3.20 12.08 -6.93
CA TYR A 34 -4.02 11.31 -6.00
C TYR A 34 -3.37 11.23 -4.61
N LYS A 35 -2.10 10.86 -4.50
CA LYS A 35 -1.36 10.79 -3.22
C LYS A 35 -1.39 12.14 -2.49
N SER A 36 -1.17 13.23 -3.22
CA SER A 36 -1.25 14.60 -2.70
C SER A 36 -2.66 14.95 -2.23
N SER A 37 -3.68 14.61 -3.02
CA SER A 37 -5.09 14.82 -2.67
C SER A 37 -5.47 14.09 -1.38
N VAL A 38 -5.09 12.82 -1.22
CA VAL A 38 -5.38 12.08 0.01
C VAL A 38 -4.61 12.62 1.20
N ARG A 39 -3.30 12.91 1.07
CA ARG A 39 -2.49 13.44 2.17
C ARG A 39 -2.92 14.84 2.62
N SER A 40 -3.44 15.66 1.71
CA SER A 40 -3.95 16.99 2.04
C SER A 40 -5.34 16.94 2.67
N ARG A 41 -6.17 15.94 2.33
CA ARG A 41 -7.50 15.78 2.90
C ARG A 41 -7.53 14.99 4.19
N TYR A 42 -6.69 13.97 4.33
CA TYR A 42 -6.77 13.01 5.42
C TYR A 42 -5.48 13.00 6.25
N GLN A 43 -5.67 13.08 7.56
CA GLN A 43 -4.61 12.86 8.54
C GLN A 43 -4.83 11.51 9.21
N VAL A 44 -3.84 10.62 9.10
CA VAL A 44 -3.81 9.36 9.81
C VAL A 44 -2.95 9.54 11.05
N GLU A 45 -3.55 9.41 12.23
CA GLU A 45 -2.82 9.42 13.50
C GLU A 45 -1.95 8.15 13.63
N PRO A 46 -0.92 8.16 14.49
CA PRO A 46 -0.08 6.99 14.72
C PRO A 46 -0.91 5.72 14.93
N SER A 47 -0.59 4.69 14.16
CA SER A 47 -1.30 3.42 14.20
C SER A 47 -1.15 2.73 15.56
N TYR A 48 -2.01 1.74 15.83
CA TYR A 48 -1.87 0.86 16.98
C TYR A 48 -0.47 0.23 17.06
N ARG A 49 0.13 -0.13 15.91
CA ARG A 49 1.51 -0.58 15.85
C ARG A 49 2.49 0.51 16.30
N SER A 50 2.32 1.75 15.85
CA SER A 50 3.15 2.89 16.26
C SER A 50 3.04 3.24 17.75
N LEU A 51 1.89 2.95 18.39
CA LEU A 51 1.73 3.07 19.83
C LEU A 51 2.42 1.92 20.56
N LEU A 52 2.22 0.68 20.11
CA LEU A 52 2.83 -0.50 20.71
C LEU A 52 4.36 -0.49 20.62
N SER A 53 4.93 0.07 19.55
CA SER A 53 6.38 0.19 19.39
C SER A 53 7.05 1.09 20.44
N GLN A 54 6.29 1.95 21.14
CA GLN A 54 6.82 2.81 22.19
C GLN A 54 7.00 2.08 23.53
N TYR A 55 6.28 0.97 23.73
CA TYR A 55 6.43 0.15 24.92
C TYR A 55 7.63 -0.79 24.76
N PRO A 56 8.40 -1.05 25.83
CA PRO A 56 9.40 -2.09 25.80
C PRO A 56 8.74 -3.47 25.60
N PRO A 57 9.43 -4.46 24.99
CA PRO A 57 8.83 -5.74 24.63
C PRO A 57 8.11 -6.48 25.78
N GLU A 58 8.64 -6.37 27.00
CA GLU A 58 8.09 -6.96 28.22
C GLU A 58 6.70 -6.40 28.60
N ASP A 59 6.46 -5.11 28.35
CA ASP A 59 5.22 -4.42 28.71
C ASP A 59 4.13 -4.55 27.65
N ARG A 60 4.45 -5.16 26.50
CA ARG A 60 3.49 -5.44 25.41
C ARG A 60 2.62 -6.67 25.67
N PHE A 61 2.77 -7.35 26.81
CA PHE A 61 2.08 -8.59 27.12
C PHE A 61 1.39 -8.54 28.50
N PRO A 62 0.04 -8.61 28.56
CA PRO A 62 -0.89 -8.65 27.42
C PRO A 62 -0.90 -7.32 26.65
N SER A 63 -1.11 -7.37 25.34
CA SER A 63 -1.05 -6.16 24.51
C SER A 63 -2.14 -5.17 24.91
N PRO A 64 -1.77 -3.93 25.27
CA PRO A 64 -2.76 -2.95 25.67
C PRO A 64 -3.69 -2.67 24.50
N PRO A 65 -4.99 -2.53 24.72
CA PRO A 65 -5.95 -2.24 23.66
C PRO A 65 -5.69 -0.87 23.01
N PHE A 66 -6.03 -0.74 21.73
CA PHE A 66 -6.16 0.58 21.12
C PHE A 66 -7.47 1.22 21.57
N THR A 67 -7.42 2.42 22.14
CA THR A 67 -8.62 3.13 22.62
C THR A 67 -8.83 4.44 21.88
N TYR A 68 -10.07 4.68 21.45
CA TYR A 68 -10.47 5.94 20.83
C TYR A 68 -11.89 6.30 21.27
N GLY A 69 -12.01 7.35 22.09
CA GLY A 69 -13.27 7.69 22.75
C GLY A 69 -13.77 6.53 23.62
N LYS A 70 -14.96 6.02 23.32
CA LYS A 70 -15.55 4.84 23.99
C LYS A 70 -15.18 3.51 23.35
N ASN A 71 -14.55 3.55 22.17
CA ASN A 71 -14.23 2.35 21.40
C ASN A 71 -12.87 1.78 21.80
N LYS A 72 -12.82 0.45 21.85
CA LYS A 72 -11.66 -0.34 22.24
C LYS A 72 -11.43 -1.42 21.18
N VAL A 73 -10.25 -1.43 20.57
CA VAL A 73 -9.82 -2.47 19.62
C VAL A 73 -8.73 -3.31 20.26
N GLU A 74 -8.91 -4.62 20.23
CA GLU A 74 -7.93 -5.60 20.71
C GLU A 74 -7.57 -6.55 19.57
N LEU A 75 -6.27 -6.80 19.41
CA LEU A 75 -5.76 -7.79 18.47
C LEU A 75 -5.18 -8.95 19.27
N LYS A 76 -5.67 -10.17 19.02
CA LYS A 76 -5.15 -11.39 19.63
C LYS A 76 -4.47 -12.24 18.57
N VAL A 77 -3.23 -12.62 18.85
CA VAL A 77 -2.38 -13.36 17.91
C VAL A 77 -2.17 -14.77 18.44
N ASN A 78 -2.69 -15.75 17.71
CA ASN A 78 -2.63 -17.16 18.04
C ASN A 78 -1.62 -17.87 17.13
N ALA A 79 -0.34 -17.73 17.45
CA ALA A 79 0.77 -18.31 16.70
C ALA A 79 0.87 -19.83 16.89
N ARG A 80 1.11 -20.55 15.80
CA ARG A 80 1.33 -22.01 15.74
C ARG A 80 2.52 -22.30 14.82
N ASN A 81 3.08 -23.50 14.89
CA ASN A 81 4.19 -23.93 14.05
C ASN A 81 5.38 -22.96 14.07
N VAL A 82 5.81 -22.53 15.26
CA VAL A 82 6.89 -21.53 15.42
C VAL A 82 8.22 -22.10 14.93
N ILE A 83 8.93 -21.32 14.12
CA ILE A 83 10.30 -21.59 13.68
C ILE A 83 11.18 -20.37 13.92
N VAL A 84 12.49 -20.61 13.94
CA VAL A 84 13.50 -19.54 13.91
C VAL A 84 14.16 -19.59 12.54
N ASN A 85 14.16 -18.48 11.80
CA ASN A 85 14.79 -18.39 10.49
C ASN A 85 16.31 -18.14 10.61
N GLU A 86 17.03 -18.14 9.48
CA GLU A 86 18.48 -17.86 9.44
C GLU A 86 18.86 -16.48 10.02
N ASP A 87 17.96 -15.50 9.90
CA ASP A 87 18.14 -14.15 10.46
C ASP A 87 17.83 -14.09 11.97
N LYS A 88 17.64 -15.24 12.63
CA LYS A 88 17.27 -15.37 14.05
C LYS A 88 15.95 -14.70 14.41
N LYS A 89 15.08 -14.46 13.43
CA LYS A 89 13.70 -14.01 13.64
C LYS A 89 12.77 -15.19 13.87
N TYR A 90 11.79 -15.01 14.74
CA TYR A 90 10.74 -15.98 15.00
C TYR A 90 9.65 -15.78 13.96
N GLN A 91 9.29 -16.86 13.27
CA GLN A 91 8.18 -16.87 12.32
C GLN A 91 7.19 -17.95 12.74
N ALA A 92 5.91 -17.70 12.50
CA ALA A 92 4.84 -18.62 12.83
C ALA A 92 3.71 -18.53 11.82
N ILE A 93 2.92 -19.59 11.75
CA ILE A 93 1.63 -19.60 11.08
C ILE A 93 0.58 -19.45 12.16
N GLY A 94 -0.28 -18.46 12.11
CA GLY A 94 -1.28 -18.28 13.17
C GLY A 94 -2.53 -17.57 12.73
N ASP A 95 -3.47 -17.48 13.67
CA ASP A 95 -4.69 -16.71 13.46
C ASP A 95 -4.56 -15.36 14.15
N VAL A 96 -5.17 -14.35 13.54
CA VAL A 96 -5.30 -13.01 14.11
C VAL A 96 -6.77 -12.74 14.32
N GLU A 97 -7.16 -12.54 15.57
CA GLU A 97 -8.53 -12.20 15.94
C GLU A 97 -8.61 -10.71 16.27
N VAL A 98 -9.56 -10.03 15.64
CA VAL A 98 -9.83 -8.61 15.85
C VAL A 98 -11.08 -8.49 16.71
N TYR A 99 -10.98 -7.80 17.83
CA TYR A 99 -12.10 -7.54 18.73
C TYR A 99 -12.41 -6.04 18.77
N LEU A 100 -13.69 -5.70 18.69
CA LEU A 100 -14.20 -4.35 18.91
C LEU A 100 -15.12 -4.36 20.13
N ASN A 101 -14.78 -3.55 21.13
CA ASN A 101 -15.54 -3.40 22.38
C ASN A 101 -15.80 -4.76 23.07
N GLY A 102 -14.80 -5.64 23.04
CA GLY A 102 -14.85 -6.98 23.63
C GLY A 102 -15.61 -8.03 22.82
N LYS A 103 -16.22 -7.66 21.68
CA LYS A 103 -16.86 -8.61 20.76
C LYS A 103 -15.92 -8.95 19.61
N LEU A 104 -15.89 -10.22 19.22
CA LEU A 104 -15.15 -10.66 18.04
C LEU A 104 -15.72 -9.93 16.81
N LEU A 105 -14.89 -9.13 16.16
CA LEU A 105 -15.21 -8.39 14.94
C LEU A 105 -14.87 -9.24 13.72
N ASP A 106 -13.66 -9.81 13.68
CA ASP A 106 -13.20 -10.65 12.59
C ASP A 106 -12.08 -11.62 13.00
N LYS A 107 -11.81 -12.60 12.14
CA LYS A 107 -10.73 -13.56 12.29
C LYS A 107 -10.02 -13.83 10.95
N LEU A 108 -8.73 -13.50 10.91
CA LEU A 108 -7.82 -13.85 9.83
C LEU A 108 -7.12 -15.17 10.15
N ASN A 109 -7.32 -16.19 9.33
CA ASN A 109 -6.72 -17.51 9.57
C ASN A 109 -5.42 -17.69 8.79
N GLN A 110 -4.53 -18.53 9.33
CA GLN A 110 -3.32 -19.01 8.64
C GLN A 110 -2.41 -17.88 8.10
N ARG A 111 -2.27 -16.80 8.87
CA ARG A 111 -1.39 -15.67 8.52
C ARG A 111 0.06 -15.94 8.87
N LEU A 112 0.96 -15.37 8.06
CA LEU A 112 2.39 -15.32 8.35
C LEU A 112 2.66 -14.24 9.40
N ILE A 113 3.12 -14.67 10.57
CA ILE A 113 3.39 -13.81 11.72
C ILE A 113 4.90 -13.80 11.96
N GLU A 114 5.48 -12.64 12.19
CA GLU A 114 6.94 -12.47 12.36
C GLU A 114 7.25 -11.64 13.60
N SER A 115 8.19 -12.11 14.42
CA SER A 115 8.62 -11.41 15.63
C SER A 115 10.12 -11.49 15.80
N GLU A 116 10.70 -10.46 16.40
CA GLU A 116 12.10 -10.47 16.83
C GLU A 116 12.30 -11.30 18.12
N TYR A 117 11.20 -11.63 18.80
CA TYR A 117 11.20 -12.32 20.08
C TYR A 117 10.44 -13.64 19.99
N ASN A 118 10.68 -14.55 20.93
CA ASN A 118 9.91 -15.81 21.06
C ASN A 118 8.51 -15.59 21.64
N ARG A 119 7.84 -14.51 21.20
CA ARG A 119 6.50 -14.08 21.60
C ARG A 119 5.89 -13.31 20.44
N PHE A 120 4.58 -13.48 20.23
CA PHE A 120 3.85 -12.88 19.14
C PHE A 120 2.78 -11.95 19.69
N ASP A 121 2.82 -10.70 19.25
CA ASP A 121 1.95 -9.60 19.64
C ASP A 121 1.34 -8.95 18.39
N PRO A 122 0.49 -7.92 18.52
CA PRO A 122 -0.06 -7.23 17.36
C PRO A 122 0.98 -6.56 16.47
N LEU A 123 2.22 -6.31 16.94
CA LEU A 123 3.30 -5.81 16.06
C LEU A 123 3.80 -6.90 15.11
N SER A 124 3.60 -8.16 15.47
CA SER A 124 4.04 -9.31 14.71
C SER A 124 3.17 -9.60 13.47
N VAL A 125 2.08 -8.83 13.30
CA VAL A 125 1.10 -8.97 12.22
C VAL A 125 1.19 -7.76 11.28
N TRP A 126 1.34 -8.03 9.99
CA TRP A 126 1.30 -6.99 8.94
C TRP A 126 -0.10 -6.81 8.35
N ASP A 127 -0.92 -7.86 8.39
CA ASP A 127 -2.21 -7.91 7.70
C ASP A 127 -3.33 -7.10 8.38
N VAL A 128 -3.08 -6.47 9.54
CA VAL A 128 -4.07 -5.65 10.25
C VAL A 128 -3.45 -4.35 10.72
N SER A 129 -4.13 -3.23 10.47
CA SER A 129 -3.79 -1.92 11.01
C SER A 129 -5.03 -1.24 11.59
N VAL A 130 -4.81 -0.55 12.70
CA VAL A 130 -5.84 0.22 13.42
C VAL A 130 -5.29 1.64 13.60
N PHE A 131 -6.08 2.65 13.25
CA PHE A 131 -5.68 4.06 13.39
C PHE A 131 -6.90 4.97 13.47
N VAL A 132 -6.67 6.22 13.88
CA VAL A 132 -7.66 7.30 13.81
C VAL A 132 -7.44 8.06 12.51
N LEU A 133 -8.50 8.17 11.72
CA LEU A 133 -8.52 8.92 10.47
C LEU A 133 -9.29 10.22 10.69
N THR A 134 -8.63 11.34 10.47
CA THR A 134 -9.24 12.67 10.52
C THR A 134 -9.38 13.22 9.11
N ASP A 135 -10.61 13.43 8.66
CA ASP A 135 -10.90 14.17 7.43
C ASP A 135 -10.77 15.68 7.74
N GLN A 136 -9.76 16.32 7.16
CA GLN A 136 -9.41 17.71 7.41
C GLN A 136 -10.41 18.70 6.80
N GLU A 137 -11.20 18.29 5.80
CA GLU A 137 -12.24 19.10 5.18
C GLU A 137 -13.47 19.20 6.10
N THR A 138 -13.91 18.05 6.63
CA THR A 138 -15.08 17.96 7.51
C THR A 138 -14.77 18.09 9.00
N LYS A 139 -13.48 18.06 9.38
CA LYS A 139 -12.97 18.00 10.76
C LYS A 139 -13.51 16.82 11.57
N LYS A 140 -13.93 15.74 10.88
CA LYS A 140 -14.44 14.53 11.53
C LYS A 140 -13.33 13.50 11.65
N SER A 141 -13.15 13.02 12.87
CA SER A 141 -12.24 11.92 13.19
C SER A 141 -13.03 10.64 13.41
N GLN A 142 -12.53 9.53 12.88
CA GLN A 142 -13.15 8.22 12.99
C GLN A 142 -12.09 7.15 13.23
N LEU A 143 -12.43 6.15 14.04
CA LEU A 143 -11.61 4.97 14.23
C LEU A 143 -11.77 4.07 13.00
N VAL A 144 -10.65 3.63 12.46
CA VAL A 144 -10.59 2.79 11.27
C VAL A 144 -9.76 1.55 11.54
N ILE A 145 -10.27 0.40 11.11
CA ILE A 145 -9.56 -0.87 11.11
C ILE A 145 -9.49 -1.33 9.66
N ILE A 146 -8.30 -1.63 9.18
CA ILE A 146 -8.09 -2.19 7.84
C ILE A 146 -7.38 -3.52 7.94
N GLU A 147 -7.86 -4.49 7.16
CA GLU A 147 -7.39 -5.86 7.11
C GLU A 147 -7.02 -6.22 5.68
N ASN A 148 -5.88 -6.88 5.49
CA ASN A 148 -5.54 -7.60 4.29
C ASN A 148 -6.16 -9.00 4.38
N ILE A 149 -7.22 -9.22 3.61
CA ILE A 149 -7.97 -10.47 3.55
C ILE A 149 -7.60 -11.31 2.33
N THR A 150 -6.50 -10.98 1.65
CA THR A 150 -5.98 -11.74 0.51
C THR A 150 -5.72 -13.18 0.91
N ASP A 151 -6.19 -14.12 0.09
CA ASP A 151 -5.96 -15.55 0.29
C ASP A 151 -4.52 -15.88 -0.14
N TYR A 152 -3.78 -16.57 0.73
CA TYR A 152 -2.43 -17.05 0.45
C TYR A 152 -2.11 -18.29 1.27
N GLU A 153 -1.20 -19.13 0.76
CA GLU A 153 -0.68 -20.28 1.50
C GLU A 153 0.63 -19.90 2.18
N VAL A 154 0.81 -20.26 3.44
CA VAL A 154 2.13 -20.11 4.07
C VAL A 154 2.97 -21.34 3.78
N LYS A 155 4.02 -21.18 2.97
CA LYS A 155 4.95 -22.26 2.61
C LYS A 155 6.27 -22.12 3.35
N LYS A 156 6.89 -23.25 3.66
CA LYS A 156 8.21 -23.31 4.29
C LYS A 156 9.29 -23.34 3.22
N GLN A 157 10.17 -22.35 3.22
CA GLN A 157 11.36 -22.29 2.39
C GLN A 157 12.60 -22.70 3.20
N ASN A 158 12.87 -24.01 3.26
CA ASN A 158 14.08 -24.60 3.87
C ASN A 158 14.60 -23.81 5.11
N LYS A 159 15.76 -23.17 4.96
CA LYS A 159 16.49 -22.41 5.97
C LYS A 159 16.03 -20.95 6.11
N TYR A 160 15.32 -20.42 5.12
CA TYR A 160 14.85 -19.05 5.06
C TYR A 160 13.54 -18.81 5.82
N GLY A 161 12.86 -19.89 6.21
CA GLY A 161 11.70 -19.84 7.09
C GLY A 161 10.37 -19.97 6.34
N TYR A 162 9.36 -19.21 6.74
CA TYR A 162 8.05 -19.17 6.09
C TYR A 162 7.93 -17.96 5.17
N TYR A 163 7.15 -18.12 4.10
CA TYR A 163 6.78 -17.05 3.17
C TYR A 163 5.30 -17.20 2.77
N ASP A 164 4.69 -16.08 2.43
CA ASP A 164 3.36 -15.98 1.82
C ASP A 164 3.45 -16.35 0.34
N TYR A 165 2.91 -17.52 0.00
CA TYR A 165 2.83 -18.02 -1.37
C TYR A 165 1.47 -17.69 -1.97
N HIS A 166 1.51 -17.09 -3.15
CA HIS A 166 0.35 -16.82 -3.99
C HIS A 166 0.48 -17.65 -5.28
N GLU A 167 -0.61 -18.30 -5.69
CA GLU A 167 -0.62 -19.13 -6.90
C GLU A 167 -0.67 -18.28 -8.18
N ASP A 168 -1.41 -17.17 -8.14
CA ASP A 168 -1.50 -16.19 -9.25
C ASP A 168 -0.64 -14.93 -8.98
N GLU A 169 -0.58 -14.03 -9.97
CA GLU A 169 0.08 -12.72 -9.82
C GLU A 169 -0.52 -11.94 -8.65
N VAL A 170 0.31 -11.68 -7.63
CA VAL A 170 -0.16 -11.28 -6.29
C VAL A 170 -0.95 -9.99 -6.30
N GLU A 171 -0.61 -9.05 -7.17
CA GLU A 171 -1.24 -7.74 -7.26
C GLU A 171 -2.75 -7.86 -7.54
N ASP A 172 -3.12 -8.77 -8.44
CA ASP A 172 -4.51 -8.94 -8.89
C ASP A 172 -5.40 -9.68 -7.89
N MET A 173 -4.78 -10.42 -6.97
CA MET A 173 -5.48 -11.17 -5.93
C MET A 173 -5.76 -10.35 -4.66
N GLN A 174 -5.15 -9.16 -4.53
CA GLN A 174 -5.22 -8.42 -3.26
C GLN A 174 -6.65 -8.02 -2.91
N LYS A 175 -7.10 -8.45 -1.73
CA LYS A 175 -8.41 -8.15 -1.16
C LYS A 175 -8.22 -7.53 0.22
N PHE A 176 -8.99 -6.49 0.48
CA PHE A 176 -8.95 -5.72 1.71
C PHE A 176 -10.34 -5.56 2.29
N ARG A 177 -10.37 -5.41 3.60
CA ARG A 177 -11.58 -5.08 4.36
C ARG A 177 -11.33 -3.87 5.22
N LEU A 178 -12.27 -2.94 5.18
CA LEU A 178 -12.23 -1.69 5.93
C LEU A 178 -13.44 -1.62 6.86
N TYR A 179 -13.17 -1.42 8.15
CA TYR A 179 -14.18 -1.08 9.13
C TYR A 179 -14.05 0.39 9.51
N ARG A 180 -15.15 1.14 9.39
CA ARG A 180 -15.27 2.50 9.91
C ARG A 180 -16.15 2.47 11.14
N VAL A 181 -15.56 2.75 12.29
CA VAL A 181 -16.21 2.60 13.59
C VAL A 181 -16.77 3.95 14.05
N ASN A 182 -18.07 3.98 14.32
CA ASN A 182 -18.78 5.13 14.85
C ASN A 182 -18.55 5.28 16.36
N GLN A 183 -18.85 6.46 16.91
CA GLN A 183 -18.66 6.74 18.34
C GLN A 183 -19.52 5.89 19.28
N ASP A 184 -20.64 5.34 18.78
CA ASP A 184 -21.54 4.44 19.52
C ASP A 184 -21.08 2.97 19.48
N GLY A 185 -19.99 2.66 18.78
CA GLY A 185 -19.46 1.32 18.61
C GLY A 185 -20.10 0.52 17.48
N THR A 186 -21.05 1.08 16.74
CA THR A 186 -21.48 0.52 15.45
C THR A 186 -20.39 0.72 14.40
N TYR A 187 -20.43 -0.05 13.32
CA TYR A 187 -19.44 0.06 12.26
C TYR A 187 -20.04 -0.17 10.89
N MET A 188 -19.43 0.46 9.88
CA MET A 188 -19.63 0.11 8.47
C MET A 188 -18.48 -0.76 8.00
N LYS A 189 -18.80 -1.82 7.27
CA LYS A 189 -17.85 -2.75 6.66
C LYS A 189 -17.86 -2.56 5.14
N GLU A 190 -16.68 -2.34 4.56
CA GLU A 190 -16.47 -2.27 3.12
C GLU A 190 -15.40 -3.29 2.74
N GLU A 191 -15.63 -4.04 1.67
CA GLU A 191 -14.62 -4.91 1.07
C GLU A 191 -14.26 -4.35 -0.31
N PHE A 192 -12.97 -4.35 -0.64
CA PHE A 192 -12.47 -3.88 -1.93
C PHE A 192 -11.23 -4.69 -2.31
N GLY A 193 -10.93 -4.72 -3.60
CA GLY A 193 -9.73 -5.40 -4.11
C GLY A 193 -8.98 -4.54 -5.08
N TYR A 194 -7.86 -5.05 -5.58
CA TYR A 194 -7.00 -4.31 -6.51
C TYR A 194 -7.72 -3.97 -7.82
N ASN A 195 -8.34 -4.96 -8.45
CA ASN A 195 -9.05 -4.84 -9.73
C ASN A 195 -10.49 -4.27 -9.63
N GLY A 196 -10.87 -3.73 -8.48
CA GLY A 196 -12.21 -3.21 -8.22
C GLY A 196 -12.31 -1.68 -8.25
N LYS A 197 -13.54 -1.16 -8.17
CA LYS A 197 -13.76 0.25 -7.86
C LYS A 197 -13.32 0.51 -6.41
N ARG A 198 -12.15 1.12 -6.26
CA ARG A 198 -11.62 1.57 -4.96
C ARG A 198 -11.40 3.07 -4.97
N THR A 199 -11.63 3.68 -3.82
CA THR A 199 -11.34 5.10 -3.60
C THR A 199 -9.86 5.30 -3.35
N GLY A 200 -9.38 6.52 -3.58
CA GLY A 200 -8.01 6.87 -3.22
C GLY A 200 -7.70 6.62 -1.74
N LEU A 201 -8.62 6.96 -0.83
CA LEU A 201 -8.41 6.69 0.59
C LEU A 201 -8.20 5.20 0.86
N GLN A 202 -9.01 4.33 0.27
CA GLN A 202 -8.89 2.87 0.43
C GLN A 202 -7.51 2.36 0.01
N THR A 203 -7.01 2.81 -1.14
CA THR A 203 -5.65 2.47 -1.61
C THR A 203 -4.57 2.94 -0.66
N TYR A 204 -4.64 4.20 -0.20
CA TYR A 204 -3.67 4.75 0.75
C TYR A 204 -3.62 3.97 2.06
N LEU A 205 -4.79 3.57 2.59
CA LEU A 205 -4.85 2.79 3.82
C LEU A 205 -4.34 1.36 3.61
N ALA A 206 -4.66 0.74 2.46
CA ALA A 206 -4.27 -0.64 2.15
C ALA A 206 -2.75 -0.83 2.04
N GLN A 207 -2.02 0.22 1.59
CA GLN A 207 -0.56 0.24 1.61
C GLN A 207 0.03 0.01 3.02
N GLY A 208 -0.73 0.28 4.09
CA GLY A 208 -0.31 0.03 5.47
C GLY A 208 -0.44 -1.42 5.95
N VAL A 209 -1.13 -2.29 5.19
CA VAL A 209 -1.39 -3.69 5.59
C VAL A 209 -1.00 -4.73 4.53
N THR A 210 -0.42 -4.29 3.42
CA THR A 210 0.13 -5.17 2.39
C THR A 210 1.65 -5.21 2.47
N ARG A 211 2.24 -6.36 2.15
CA ARG A 211 3.69 -6.51 1.96
C ARG A 211 4.13 -6.11 0.55
N ILE A 212 3.19 -5.98 -0.37
CA ILE A 212 3.44 -5.66 -1.78
C ILE A 212 2.81 -4.31 -2.07
N ALA A 213 3.67 -3.32 -2.31
CA ALA A 213 3.26 -1.97 -2.61
C ALA A 213 2.51 -1.91 -3.95
N PHE A 214 1.48 -1.08 -3.99
CA PHE A 214 0.68 -0.85 -5.18
C PHE A 214 0.08 0.57 -5.16
N GLY A 215 -0.09 1.17 -6.34
CA GLY A 215 -0.69 2.49 -6.53
C GLY A 215 -2.18 2.44 -6.87
N GLN A 216 -2.80 3.62 -6.93
CA GLN A 216 -4.21 3.75 -7.33
C GLN A 216 -4.41 3.49 -8.82
N TYR A 217 -3.56 4.08 -9.65
CA TYR A 217 -3.63 4.04 -11.11
C TYR A 217 -2.49 3.24 -11.73
N THR A 218 -1.36 3.09 -11.03
CA THR A 218 -0.19 2.38 -11.54
C THR A 218 0.75 1.91 -10.42
N ASN A 219 1.34 0.73 -10.59
CA ASN A 219 2.36 0.18 -9.70
C ASN A 219 3.78 0.41 -10.24
N VAL A 220 3.92 1.18 -11.32
CA VAL A 220 5.20 1.46 -11.99
C VAL A 220 6.24 2.04 -11.05
N LEU A 221 5.82 2.82 -10.06
CA LEU A 221 6.71 3.41 -9.05
C LEU A 221 7.17 2.40 -8.00
N ASP A 222 6.48 1.26 -7.87
CA ASP A 222 6.67 0.27 -6.81
C ASP A 222 7.37 -1.01 -7.31
N VAL A 223 7.27 -1.32 -8.61
CA VAL A 223 7.74 -2.59 -9.21
C VAL A 223 9.19 -2.56 -9.72
N TRP A 224 9.74 -1.40 -10.11
CA TRP A 224 11.09 -1.33 -10.69
C TRP A 224 12.12 -0.68 -9.74
N PRO A 225 13.07 -1.46 -9.16
CA PRO A 225 14.07 -0.95 -8.23
C PRO A 225 15.20 -0.16 -8.91
N ASN A 226 15.10 0.14 -10.21
CA ASN A 226 16.12 0.88 -10.92
C ASN A 226 15.87 2.39 -10.75
N ILE A 227 16.73 3.06 -9.97
CA ILE A 227 16.76 4.53 -9.80
C ILE A 227 16.74 5.29 -11.14
N PHE A 228 17.23 4.67 -12.22
CA PHE A 228 17.25 5.27 -13.54
C PHE A 228 15.93 5.15 -14.27
N PHE A 229 15.02 4.26 -13.87
CA PHE A 229 13.78 4.08 -14.62
C PHE A 229 12.87 5.30 -14.52
N PRO A 230 12.43 5.78 -13.33
CA PRO A 230 11.55 6.95 -13.27
C PRO A 230 12.17 8.19 -13.91
N ILE A 231 13.50 8.30 -13.85
CA ILE A 231 14.24 9.43 -14.40
C ILE A 231 14.37 9.31 -15.92
N LEU A 232 14.86 8.18 -16.46
CA LEU A 232 15.09 7.97 -17.90
C LEU A 232 13.78 7.78 -18.67
N TYR A 233 12.81 7.04 -18.12
CA TYR A 233 11.51 6.79 -18.71
C TYR A 233 10.38 6.81 -17.66
N PRO A 234 9.38 7.68 -17.79
CA PRO A 234 9.00 8.32 -19.05
C PRO A 234 9.43 9.80 -19.15
N PHE A 235 9.92 10.42 -18.08
CA PHE A 235 10.13 11.88 -18.05
C PHE A 235 11.29 12.33 -18.93
N PHE A 236 12.49 11.75 -18.82
CA PHE A 236 13.63 12.16 -19.65
C PHE A 236 13.42 11.85 -21.13
N THR A 237 12.84 10.68 -21.47
CA THR A 237 12.41 10.41 -22.85
C THR A 237 11.41 11.43 -23.38
N GLY A 238 10.45 11.87 -22.55
CA GLY A 238 9.50 12.91 -22.92
C GLY A 238 10.15 14.26 -23.13
N VAL A 239 11.08 14.65 -22.25
CA VAL A 239 11.84 15.91 -22.34
C VAL A 239 12.75 15.92 -23.57
N ILE A 240 13.49 14.85 -23.84
CA ILE A 240 14.28 14.70 -25.07
C ILE A 240 13.36 14.81 -26.29
N GLY A 241 12.22 14.11 -26.26
CA GLY A 241 11.21 14.19 -27.32
C GLY A 241 10.82 15.64 -27.62
N LEU A 242 10.42 16.40 -26.59
CA LEU A 242 10.07 17.82 -26.69
C LEU A 242 11.22 18.69 -27.20
N ILE A 243 12.46 18.44 -26.78
CA ILE A 243 13.64 19.19 -27.21
C ILE A 243 13.94 18.93 -28.70
N LEU A 244 13.80 17.70 -29.19
CA LEU A 244 14.11 17.34 -30.58
C LEU A 244 13.11 17.93 -31.60
N VAL A 245 11.86 18.19 -31.19
CA VAL A 245 10.83 18.78 -32.08
C VAL A 245 11.28 20.10 -32.72
N PRO A 246 11.71 21.14 -31.97
CA PRO A 246 12.16 22.40 -32.56
C PRO A 246 13.45 22.25 -33.39
N PHE A 247 14.38 21.37 -33.00
CA PHE A 247 15.58 21.09 -33.81
C PHE A 247 15.24 20.42 -35.15
N GLY A 248 14.12 19.72 -35.22
CA GLY A 248 13.64 19.09 -36.45
C GLY A 248 12.87 20.02 -37.40
N LEU A 249 12.55 21.24 -36.97
CA LEU A 249 11.87 22.22 -37.83
C LEU A 249 12.87 22.86 -38.79
N ARG A 250 12.75 22.54 -40.09
CA ARG A 250 13.53 23.23 -41.12
C ARG A 250 13.15 24.71 -41.15
N LYS A 251 14.13 25.60 -40.96
CA LYS A 251 13.95 27.03 -41.26
C LYS A 251 13.54 27.16 -42.74
N LYS A 252 12.51 27.97 -42.99
CA LYS A 252 12.11 28.32 -44.36
C LYS A 252 13.32 29.04 -44.98
N GLN A 253 13.99 28.40 -45.94
CA GLN A 253 14.96 29.11 -46.78
C GLN A 253 14.14 30.17 -47.53
N SER A 254 14.40 31.44 -47.21
CA SER A 254 13.86 32.60 -47.93
C SER A 254 14.62 32.79 -49.23
#